data_AF-V2WQF6-F1
#
_entry.id   AF-V2WQF6-F1
#
_cell.length_a   1.000
_cell.length_b   1.000
_cell.length_c   1.000
_cell.angle_alpha   90.00
_cell.angle_beta   90.00
_cell.angle_gamma   90.00
#
_symmetry.space_group_name_H-M   'P 1'
#
loop_
_entity.id
_entity.type
_entity.pdbx_description
1 polymer ?
#
loop_
_entity_poly.entity_id
_entity_poly.type
_entity_poly.pdbx_seq_one_letter_code
_entity_poly.pdbx_strand_id
1 'polypeptide(L)'
;MLTKGLSESLRVECKEFRLKGFSYTAKNISEYQKHNVNLTKLICECQTWSVIFVNSEHLATKEWEKIMGHPTFLRNLILFDLEEAYLI
;
A
#
# COMPACT_ATOMS: atom_id res chain seq x y z
N MET A 1 -9.67 -9.66 4.99
CA MET A 1 -9.52 -9.93 3.53
C MET A 1 -10.01 -8.70 2.81
N LEU A 2 -9.13 -7.82 2.30
CA LEU A 2 -9.58 -6.72 1.46
C LEU A 2 -10.28 -7.31 0.23
N THR A 3 -11.61 -7.27 0.23
CA THR A 3 -12.39 -7.74 -0.91
C THR A 3 -12.00 -6.87 -2.10
N LYS A 4 -11.74 -7.48 -3.27
CA LYS A 4 -11.27 -6.75 -4.47
C LYS A 4 -12.09 -5.50 -4.79
N GLY A 5 -13.38 -5.49 -4.45
CA GLY A 5 -14.26 -4.32 -4.58
C GLY A 5 -13.85 -3.15 -3.68
N LEU A 6 -13.48 -3.41 -2.42
CA LEU A 6 -13.21 -2.37 -1.42
C LEU A 6 -11.97 -1.55 -1.77
N SER A 7 -10.88 -2.22 -2.19
CA SER A 7 -9.66 -1.50 -2.59
C SER A 7 -9.83 -0.61 -3.83
N GLU A 8 -10.78 -0.92 -4.71
CA GLU A 8 -11.07 -0.06 -5.87
C GLU A 8 -12.04 1.06 -5.49
N SER A 9 -13.06 0.78 -4.67
CA SER A 9 -13.97 1.79 -4.11
C SER A 9 -13.20 2.86 -3.31
N LEU A 10 -12.28 2.44 -2.44
CA LEU A 10 -11.43 3.37 -1.68
C LEU A 10 -10.50 4.20 -2.58
N ARG A 11 -10.12 3.66 -3.74
CA ARG A 11 -9.32 4.41 -4.73
C ARG A 11 -10.14 5.48 -5.43
N VAL A 12 -11.43 5.20 -5.68
CA VAL A 12 -12.39 6.19 -6.19
C VAL A 12 -12.58 7.30 -5.16
N GLU A 13 -12.81 6.96 -3.89
CA GLU A 13 -12.93 7.95 -2.80
C GLU A 13 -11.66 8.78 -2.63
N CYS A 14 -10.46 8.16 -2.66
CA CYS A 14 -9.19 8.90 -2.63
C CYS A 14 -9.15 10.00 -3.70
N LYS A 15 -9.67 9.72 -4.90
CA LYS A 15 -9.70 10.68 -6.01
C LYS A 15 -10.61 11.87 -5.70
N GLU A 16 -11.75 11.65 -5.04
CA GLU A 16 -12.67 12.72 -4.63
C GLU A 16 -12.00 13.68 -3.64
N PHE A 17 -11.18 13.15 -2.74
CA PHE A 17 -10.38 13.93 -1.80
C PHE A 17 -9.04 14.43 -2.36
N ARG A 18 -8.79 14.26 -3.67
CA ARG A 18 -7.53 14.63 -4.36
C ARG A 18 -6.29 13.93 -3.80
N LEU A 19 -6.47 12.76 -3.19
CA LEU A 19 -5.42 11.88 -2.71
C LEU A 19 -5.01 10.89 -3.80
N LYS A 20 -3.73 10.50 -3.79
CA LYS A 20 -3.21 9.44 -4.65
C LYS A 20 -3.16 8.12 -3.87
N GLY A 21 -4.15 7.26 -4.10
CA GLY A 21 -4.24 5.93 -3.49
C GLY A 21 -3.54 4.84 -4.31
N PHE A 22 -2.92 3.88 -3.63
CA PHE A 22 -2.36 2.66 -4.22
C PHE A 22 -2.88 1.41 -3.51
N SER A 23 -3.25 0.38 -4.28
CA SER A 23 -3.65 -0.91 -3.72
C SER A 23 -2.50 -1.91 -3.86
N TYR A 24 -1.84 -2.24 -2.75
CA TYR A 24 -0.76 -3.20 -2.64
C TYR A 24 -1.32 -4.63 -2.67
N THR A 25 -1.61 -5.11 -3.87
CA THR A 25 -2.17 -6.44 -4.15
C THR A 25 -1.21 -7.26 -5.01
N ALA A 26 -1.30 -8.59 -4.96
CA ALA A 26 -0.47 -9.49 -5.78
C ALA A 26 -0.50 -9.12 -7.28
N LYS A 27 -1.66 -8.71 -7.80
CA LYS A 27 -1.80 -8.25 -9.19
C LYS A 27 -0.94 -7.02 -9.47
N ASN A 28 -1.11 -5.96 -8.67
CA ASN A 28 -0.39 -4.70 -8.89
C ASN A 28 1.11 -4.87 -8.64
N ILE A 29 1.52 -5.64 -7.62
CA ILE A 29 2.93 -5.97 -7.38
C ILE A 29 3.53 -6.65 -8.63
N SER A 30 2.84 -7.64 -9.18
CA SER A 30 3.29 -8.37 -10.38
C SER A 30 3.38 -7.44 -11.61
N GLU A 31 2.48 -6.47 -11.75
CA GLU A 31 2.55 -5.48 -12.83
C GLU A 31 3.81 -4.61 -12.73
N TYR A 32 4.15 -4.09 -11.55
CA TYR A 32 5.38 -3.31 -11.36
C TYR A 32 6.64 -4.14 -11.61
N GLN A 33 6.65 -5.41 -11.19
CA GLN A 33 7.74 -6.34 -11.46
C GLN A 33 7.93 -6.60 -12.96
N LYS A 34 6.84 -6.77 -13.73
CA LYS A 34 6.91 -6.93 -15.20
C LYS A 34 7.54 -5.73 -15.89
N HIS A 35 7.36 -4.53 -15.33
CA HIS A 35 7.97 -3.31 -15.83
C HIS A 35 9.36 -3.02 -15.24
N ASN A 36 9.93 -3.96 -14.48
CA ASN A 36 11.21 -3.84 -13.80
C ASN A 36 11.28 -2.61 -12.87
N VAL A 37 10.14 -2.21 -12.30
CA VAL A 37 10.05 -1.10 -11.36
C VAL A 37 10.17 -1.63 -9.93
N ASN A 38 11.10 -1.07 -9.16
CA ASN A 38 11.27 -1.41 -7.75
C ASN A 38 10.17 -0.72 -6.91
N LEU A 39 9.06 -1.42 -6.71
CA LEU A 39 7.90 -0.92 -5.97
C LEU A 39 8.24 -0.56 -4.52
N THR A 40 9.06 -1.37 -3.84
CA THR A 40 9.52 -1.09 -2.46
C THR A 40 10.21 0.25 -2.38
N LYS A 41 11.16 0.53 -3.29
CA LYS A 41 11.85 1.82 -3.34
C LYS A 41 10.88 2.98 -3.56
N LEU A 42 9.95 2.84 -4.50
CA LEU A 42 8.98 3.89 -4.85
C LEU A 42 8.04 4.23 -3.67
N ILE A 43 7.62 3.20 -2.92
CA ILE A 43 6.84 3.40 -1.69
C ILE A 43 7.66 4.13 -0.62
N CYS A 44 8.91 3.70 -0.40
CA CYS A 44 9.81 4.27 0.60
C CYS A 44 10.20 5.74 0.33
N GLU A 45 10.15 6.18 -0.93
CA GLU A 45 10.39 7.58 -1.32
C GLU A 45 9.24 8.51 -0.93
N CYS A 46 8.02 7.98 -0.72
CA CYS A 46 6.83 8.73 -0.32
C CYS A 46 6.43 9.88 -1.27
N GLN A 47 6.78 9.79 -2.56
CA GLN A 47 6.53 10.87 -3.53
C GLN A 47 5.28 10.62 -4.40
N THR A 48 4.87 9.36 -4.55
CA THR A 48 3.84 8.98 -5.53
C THR A 48 2.45 8.85 -4.92
N TRP A 49 2.35 8.30 -3.71
CA TRP A 49 1.09 7.94 -3.07
C TRP A 49 0.96 8.55 -1.69
N SER A 50 -0.26 8.97 -1.38
CA SER A 50 -0.65 9.49 -0.06
C SER A 50 -1.27 8.40 0.82
N VAL A 51 -1.86 7.37 0.19
CA VAL A 51 -2.53 6.27 0.88
C VAL A 51 -2.16 4.96 0.20
N ILE A 52 -1.84 3.95 1.00
CA ILE A 52 -1.53 2.60 0.51
C ILE A 52 -2.44 1.61 1.23
N PHE A 53 -3.28 0.92 0.47
CA PHE A 53 -4.14 -0.16 0.96
C PHE A 53 -3.42 -1.49 0.81
N VAL A 54 -3.28 -2.25 1.88
CA VAL A 54 -2.42 -3.44 1.92
C VAL A 54 -3.24 -4.64 2.35
N ASN A 55 -3.25 -5.68 1.52
CA ASN A 55 -3.87 -6.94 1.92
C ASN A 55 -3.06 -7.58 3.05
N SER A 56 -3.75 -8.18 4.03
CA SER A 56 -3.12 -8.83 5.18
C SER A 56 -2.09 -9.90 4.79
N GLU A 57 -2.34 -10.64 3.70
CA GLU A 57 -1.41 -11.63 3.13
C GLU A 57 -0.03 -11.05 2.76
N HIS A 58 0.06 -9.73 2.53
CA HIS A 58 1.30 -9.06 2.18
C HIS A 58 2.02 -8.42 3.37
N LEU A 59 1.38 -8.29 4.54
CA LEU A 59 1.98 -7.64 5.70
C LEU A 59 3.21 -8.41 6.24
N ALA A 60 3.23 -9.74 6.09
CA ALA A 60 4.34 -10.60 6.52
C ALA A 60 5.42 -10.81 5.46
N THR A 61 5.38 -10.06 4.35
CA THR A 61 6.40 -10.19 3.28
C THR A 61 7.66 -9.41 3.62
N LYS A 62 8.83 -9.92 3.20
CA LYS A 62 10.13 -9.24 3.40
C LYS A 62 10.17 -7.85 2.77
N GLU A 63 9.46 -7.66 1.66
CA GLU A 63 9.31 -6.38 0.99
C GLU A 63 8.56 -5.39 1.86
N TRP A 64 7.47 -5.84 2.50
CA TRP A 64 6.69 -5.00 3.40
C TRP A 64 7.44 -4.68 4.70
N GLU A 65 8.14 -5.65 5.28
CA GLU A 65 9.04 -5.43 6.42
C GLU A 65 10.08 -4.35 6.12
N LYS A 66 10.67 -4.36 4.91
CA LYS A 66 11.62 -3.32 4.48
C LYS A 66 10.97 -1.95 4.38
N ILE A 67 9.73 -1.85 3.91
CA ILE A 67 8.99 -0.59 3.84
C ILE A 67 8.74 -0.06 5.26
N MET A 68 8.21 -0.91 6.13
CA MET A 68 7.88 -0.56 7.52
C MET A 68 9.12 -0.24 8.36
N GLY A 69 10.31 -0.75 7.98
CA GLY A 69 11.58 -0.39 8.60
C GLY A 69 12.31 0.80 7.96
N HIS A 70 11.80 1.36 6.86
CA HIS A 70 12.52 2.39 6.11
C HIS A 70 12.42 3.77 6.81
N PRO A 71 13.55 4.44 7.14
CA PRO A 71 13.53 5.69 7.90
C PRO A 71 12.70 6.80 7.25
N THR A 72 12.82 6.98 5.92
CA THR A 72 12.03 7.97 5.19
C THR A 72 10.54 7.65 5.23
N PHE A 73 10.18 6.36 5.13
CA PHE A 73 8.78 5.96 5.14
C PHE A 73 8.18 6.23 6.52
N LEU A 74 8.83 5.76 7.59
CA LEU A 74 8.40 5.98 8.96
C LEU A 74 8.27 7.46 9.32
N ARG A 75 9.18 8.32 8.85
CA ARG A 75 9.09 9.77 9.09
C ARG A 75 7.87 10.42 8.42
N ASN A 76 7.36 9.83 7.34
CA ASN A 76 6.21 10.30 6.59
C ASN A 76 4.92 9.51 6.86
N LEU A 77 4.98 8.47 7.71
CA LEU A 77 3.82 7.69 8.10
C LEU A 77 3.01 8.45 9.14
N ILE A 78 1.86 8.98 8.71
CA ILE A 78 0.97 9.77 9.59
C ILE A 78 0.00 8.86 10.33
N LEU A 79 -0.53 7.83 9.66
CA LEU A 79 -1.53 6.91 10.19
C LEU A 79 -1.28 5.51 9.64
N PHE A 80 -1.40 4.51 10.50
CA PHE A 80 -1.47 3.10 10.14
C PHE A 80 -2.75 2.54 10.75
N ASP A 81 -3.66 2.10 9.89
CA ASP A 81 -4.96 1.58 10.30
C ASP A 81 -5.13 0.13 9.85
N LEU A 82 -5.84 -0.66 10.65
CA LEU A 82 -6.12 -2.06 10.42
C LEU A 82 -7.62 -2.25 10.28
N GLU A 83 -8.07 -2.30 9.03
CA GLU A 83 -9.44 -2.66 8.73
C GLU A 83 -9.67 -4.16 9.04
N GLU A 84 -10.82 -4.49 9.61
CA GLU A 84 -11.18 -5.84 10.07
C GLU A 84 -10.28 -6.42 11.19
N ALA A 85 -9.79 -5.58 12.11
CA ALA A 85 -9.00 -6.03 13.28
C ALA A 85 -9.68 -7.13 14.13
N TYR A 86 -11.00 -7.30 14.02
CA TYR A 86 -11.75 -8.39 14.66
C TYR A 86 -11.46 -9.79 14.10
N LEU A 87 -10.72 -9.91 12.99
CA LEU A 87 -10.31 -11.19 12.38
C LEU A 87 -8.95 -11.70 12.89
N ILE A 88 -8.36 -11.03 13.88
CA ILE A 88 -7.08 -11.38 14.51
C ILE A 88 -7.31 -12.22 15.77
#